data_AF-A0A7Y5CUA7-F1
#
_entry.id   AF-A0A7Y5CUA7-F1
#
_cell.length_a   1.000
_cell.length_b   1.000
_cell.length_c   1.000
_cell.angle_alpha   90.00
_cell.angle_beta   90.00
_cell.angle_gamma   90.00
#
_symmetry.space_group_name_H-M   'P 1'
#
loop_
_entity.id
_entity.type
_entity.pdbx_description
1 polymer ?
#
loop_
_entity_poly.entity_id
_entity_poly.type
_entity_poly.pdbx_seq_one_letter_code
_entity_poly.pdbx_strand_id
1 'polypeptide(L)'
;MITGKNRSARPDAAIDGDAAHGRLPQFVAAPTFFSAAEIRRALAALLLLVAAAPGWAQYKTLGPGSCGLGQSNCHAQQNEWWKNDAHKVTVDAFFDDPAAYEKIAKLAGVNPADMLKGNQSCMTCHGTVVSGKENREVEEGVSCESCHGAGSGYKDPHSEGDPKLGRTRPGYVKALRLGLVELANLDQRAATCVRCHYITDQKLLAAGHPDGARFNYISGLKKVAKHWQRPPDQNELTKAPFERAMNAKGPVMAVAAAAPAAPRAAADQRANPPATNAAPAKPEKMPAAAMAPPAAAPARMAANAPMNLPAAAPEAALLPAPVETTRVMLPLTLPPFPAVSDTASLGEILLIVKRRLELLYQRTGQ
;
A
#
# COMPACT_ATOMS: atom_id res chain seq x y z
N MET A 1 -20.14 -53.43 48.22
CA MET A 1 -20.44 -54.02 49.53
C MET A 1 -19.78 -53.17 50.61
N ILE A 2 -20.55 -52.80 51.64
CA ILE A 2 -20.12 -52.48 53.02
C ILE A 2 -19.62 -51.03 53.27
N THR A 3 -20.55 -50.11 53.62
CA THR A 3 -20.84 -49.47 54.95
C THR A 3 -19.90 -48.29 55.31
N GLY A 4 -20.38 -47.08 55.63
CA GLY A 4 -20.97 -46.70 56.94
C GLY A 4 -19.84 -46.32 57.92
N LYS A 5 -19.85 -45.26 58.75
CA LYS A 5 -20.92 -44.53 59.44
C LYS A 5 -20.28 -43.37 60.25
N ASN A 6 -21.01 -42.26 60.43
CA ASN A 6 -21.23 -41.43 61.64
C ASN A 6 -20.03 -40.84 62.47
N ARG A 7 -19.93 -39.53 62.76
CA ARG A 7 -20.74 -38.54 63.56
C ARG A 7 -20.05 -38.22 64.90
N SER A 8 -19.92 -36.93 65.21
CA SER A 8 -20.17 -36.28 66.53
C SER A 8 -19.81 -34.78 66.37
N ALA A 9 -20.47 -33.73 66.87
CA ALA A 9 -21.61 -33.57 67.75
C ALA A 9 -22.25 -32.18 67.52
N ARG A 10 -23.53 -32.06 67.88
CA ARG A 10 -24.32 -30.85 68.26
C ARG A 10 -24.97 -31.24 69.62
N PRO A 11 -25.42 -30.33 70.53
CA PRO A 11 -26.39 -29.23 70.29
C PRO A 11 -26.06 -27.95 71.12
N ASP A 12 -26.70 -26.79 70.94
CA ASP A 12 -28.03 -26.35 71.42
C ASP A 12 -28.45 -25.09 70.62
N ALA A 13 -29.62 -25.05 69.95
CA ALA A 13 -30.93 -24.59 70.43
C ALA A 13 -31.03 -23.09 70.79
N ALA A 14 -31.62 -22.28 69.90
CA ALA A 14 -32.79 -21.42 70.15
C ALA A 14 -32.99 -20.42 68.99
N ILE A 15 -34.25 -20.24 68.60
CA ILE A 15 -34.78 -19.29 67.63
C ILE A 15 -35.30 -18.07 68.40
N ASP A 16 -35.09 -16.87 67.84
CA ASP A 16 -35.98 -15.68 67.81
C ASP A 16 -35.07 -14.51 67.37
N GLY A 17 -35.30 -13.76 66.29
CA GLY A 17 -36.53 -13.06 65.95
C GLY A 17 -36.31 -11.57 66.26
N ASP A 18 -35.68 -10.81 65.36
CA ASP A 18 -36.02 -9.39 65.23
C ASP A 18 -35.50 -8.72 63.95
N ALA A 19 -36.39 -7.97 63.33
CA ALA A 19 -36.16 -7.17 62.14
C ALA A 19 -35.65 -5.78 62.55
N ALA A 20 -34.40 -5.45 62.24
CA ALA A 20 -33.87 -4.09 62.37
C ALA A 20 -33.35 -3.58 61.03
N HIS A 21 -34.03 -2.54 60.52
CA HIS A 21 -33.69 -1.81 59.31
C HIS A 21 -32.34 -1.09 59.46
N GLY A 22 -31.28 -1.64 58.87
CA GLY A 22 -29.97 -1.01 58.75
C GLY A 22 -29.95 0.02 57.62
N ARG A 23 -29.85 1.31 57.99
CA ARG A 23 -29.73 2.46 57.10
C ARG A 23 -28.35 2.44 56.40
N LEU A 24 -28.33 2.44 55.06
CA LEU A 24 -27.10 2.53 54.26
C LEU A 24 -26.40 3.91 54.46
N PRO A 25 -25.06 3.97 54.54
CA PRO A 25 -24.33 5.23 54.61
C PRO A 25 -24.38 5.96 53.26
N GLN A 26 -24.82 7.21 53.28
CA GLN A 26 -24.78 8.09 52.12
C GLN A 26 -23.36 8.59 51.90
N PHE A 27 -22.70 8.12 50.84
CA PHE A 27 -21.47 8.72 50.34
C PHE A 27 -21.81 10.05 49.63
N VAL A 28 -21.55 11.16 50.31
CA VAL A 28 -21.56 12.49 49.70
C VAL A 28 -20.25 12.65 48.93
N ALA A 29 -20.27 12.43 47.62
CA ALA A 29 -19.16 12.81 46.75
C ALA A 29 -19.18 14.34 46.61
N ALA A 30 -18.21 15.01 47.23
CA ALA A 30 -17.98 16.44 47.00
C ALA A 30 -17.48 16.65 45.56
N PRO A 31 -18.09 17.53 44.76
CA PRO A 31 -17.59 17.84 43.43
C PRO A 31 -16.26 18.58 43.55
N THR A 32 -15.18 17.98 43.07
CA THR A 32 -13.90 18.68 42.88
C THR A 32 -14.07 19.66 41.72
N PHE A 33 -14.29 20.94 42.03
CA PHE A 33 -14.31 22.01 41.04
C PHE A 33 -12.86 22.31 40.60
N PHE A 34 -12.48 21.85 39.42
CA PHE A 34 -11.24 22.31 38.78
C PHE A 34 -11.37 23.79 38.44
N SER A 35 -10.34 24.57 38.77
CA SER A 35 -10.31 25.99 38.44
C SER A 35 -10.33 26.20 36.92
N ALA A 36 -10.92 27.30 36.44
CA ALA A 36 -10.85 27.69 35.03
C ALA A 36 -9.41 27.74 34.50
N ALA A 37 -8.42 27.97 35.36
CA ALA A 37 -7.00 27.92 35.02
C ALA A 37 -6.48 26.49 34.78
N GLU A 38 -6.98 25.49 35.53
CA GLU A 38 -6.64 24.09 35.37
C GLU A 38 -7.31 23.49 34.13
N ILE A 39 -8.55 23.88 33.86
CA ILE A 39 -9.27 23.54 32.63
C ILE A 39 -8.56 24.14 31.41
N ARG A 40 -8.08 25.40 31.49
CA ARG A 40 -7.30 26.02 30.41
C ARG A 40 -5.94 25.34 30.18
N ARG A 41 -5.27 24.89 31.24
CA ARG A 41 -4.00 24.14 31.13
C ARG A 41 -4.21 22.74 30.56
N ALA A 42 -5.28 22.05 30.97
CA ALA A 42 -5.64 20.74 30.43
C ALA A 42 -6.09 20.83 28.95
N LEU A 43 -6.85 21.86 28.58
CA LEU A 43 -7.23 22.12 27.19
C LEU A 43 -6.02 22.50 26.32
N ALA A 44 -5.08 23.30 26.83
CA ALA A 44 -3.84 23.62 26.11
C ALA A 44 -2.95 22.39 25.90
N ALA A 45 -2.83 21.51 26.91
CA ALA A 45 -2.11 20.24 26.78
C ALA A 45 -2.80 19.27 25.81
N LEU A 46 -4.14 19.25 25.78
CA LEU A 46 -4.91 18.44 24.83
C LEU A 46 -4.84 19.00 23.40
N LEU A 47 -4.80 20.32 23.22
CA LEU A 47 -4.58 20.98 21.92
C LEU A 47 -3.18 20.70 21.35
N LEU A 48 -2.16 20.54 22.21
CA LEU A 48 -0.81 20.14 21.78
C LEU A 48 -0.71 18.66 21.38
N LEU A 49 -1.60 17.79 21.86
CA LEU A 49 -1.64 16.37 21.48
C LEU A 49 -2.39 16.09 20.16
N VAL A 50 -3.24 17.00 19.68
CA VAL A 50 -4.05 16.81 18.46
C VAL A 50 -3.31 17.25 17.18
N ALA A 51 -2.17 17.92 17.28
CA ALA A 51 -1.39 18.38 16.12
C ALA A 51 -0.47 17.32 15.48
N ALA A 52 -0.47 16.08 15.96
CA ALA A 52 0.21 14.97 15.28
C ALA A 52 -0.76 14.29 14.32
N ALA A 53 -1.09 14.95 13.21
CA ALA A 53 -1.67 14.25 12.08
C ALA A 53 -0.73 13.09 11.70
N PRO A 54 -1.23 11.86 11.48
CA PRO A 54 -0.41 10.81 10.93
C PRO A 54 0.06 11.29 9.55
N GLY A 55 1.35 11.56 9.40
CA GLY A 55 1.96 11.99 8.16
C GLY A 55 1.94 10.84 7.16
N TRP A 56 0.82 10.68 6.44
CA TRP A 56 0.79 9.83 5.26
C TRP A 56 1.60 10.55 4.18
N ALA A 57 2.73 9.92 3.84
CA ALA A 57 3.78 10.29 2.89
C ALA A 57 4.53 11.60 3.20
N GLN A 58 5.42 11.56 4.20
CA GLN A 58 6.46 12.59 4.40
C GLN A 58 7.35 12.77 3.15
N TYR A 59 7.51 11.70 2.35
CA TYR A 59 8.38 11.63 1.18
C TYR A 59 7.63 11.09 -0.04
N LYS A 60 8.05 11.57 -1.21
CA LYS A 60 7.47 11.29 -2.53
C LYS A 60 8.30 10.23 -3.26
N THR A 61 7.60 9.34 -3.96
CA THR A 61 8.21 8.42 -4.93
C THR A 61 8.51 9.21 -6.21
N LEU A 62 9.76 9.18 -6.65
CA LEU A 62 10.26 9.97 -7.78
C LEU A 62 10.24 9.19 -9.11
N GLY A 63 10.23 7.87 -9.04
CA GLY A 63 10.40 6.95 -10.16
C GLY A 63 11.86 6.52 -10.37
N PRO A 64 12.06 5.46 -11.16
CA PRO A 64 13.37 4.82 -11.34
C PRO A 64 14.42 5.73 -12.00
N GLY A 65 14.00 6.73 -12.80
CA GLY A 65 14.89 7.77 -13.35
C GLY A 65 15.72 8.49 -12.27
N SER A 66 15.13 8.70 -11.09
CA SER A 66 15.78 9.37 -9.97
C SER A 66 16.96 8.59 -9.37
N CYS A 67 16.99 7.27 -9.57
CA CYS A 67 18.06 6.37 -9.14
C CYS A 67 19.17 6.24 -10.19
N GLY A 68 19.18 7.08 -11.23
CA GLY A 68 20.24 7.12 -12.21
C GLY A 68 19.92 6.46 -13.55
N LEU A 69 18.67 6.11 -13.81
CA LEU A 69 18.25 5.73 -15.16
C LEU A 69 18.23 6.99 -16.05
N GLY A 70 19.17 7.06 -16.99
CA GLY A 70 19.20 8.06 -18.06
C GLY A 70 19.74 9.46 -17.71
N GLN A 71 20.04 9.76 -16.44
CA GLN A 71 20.46 11.11 -16.02
C GLN A 71 21.75 11.14 -15.18
N SER A 72 22.06 10.08 -14.42
CA SER A 72 23.27 10.00 -13.58
C SER A 72 23.70 8.54 -13.43
N ASN A 73 24.98 8.21 -13.58
CA ASN A 73 25.44 6.81 -13.51
C ASN A 73 25.63 6.27 -12.07
N CYS A 74 25.01 6.90 -11.05
CA CYS A 74 25.25 6.60 -9.64
C CYS A 74 24.98 5.12 -9.29
N HIS A 75 23.94 4.54 -9.88
CA HIS A 75 23.58 3.12 -9.72
C HIS A 75 23.53 2.38 -11.05
N ALA A 76 24.47 2.66 -11.96
CA ALA A 76 24.45 2.11 -13.32
C ALA A 76 24.37 0.57 -13.36
N GLN A 77 25.12 -0.12 -12.50
CA GLN A 77 25.11 -1.58 -12.42
C GLN A 77 23.75 -2.13 -11.94
N GLN A 78 23.17 -1.51 -10.91
CA GLN A 78 21.85 -1.90 -10.38
C GLN A 78 20.76 -1.66 -11.42
N ASN A 79 20.84 -0.53 -12.13
CA ASN A 79 19.89 -0.18 -13.19
C ASN A 79 19.98 -1.16 -14.37
N GLU A 80 21.19 -1.58 -14.75
CA GLU A 80 21.38 -2.56 -15.83
C GLU A 80 20.83 -3.95 -15.45
N TRP A 81 21.03 -4.36 -14.20
CA TRP A 81 20.40 -5.58 -13.68
C TRP A 81 18.87 -5.47 -13.71
N TRP A 82 18.32 -4.36 -13.19
CA TRP A 82 16.87 -4.20 -13.01
C TRP A 82 16.10 -4.28 -14.32
N LYS A 83 16.65 -3.77 -15.42
CA LYS A 83 16.04 -3.86 -16.76
C LYS A 83 15.68 -5.30 -17.16
N ASN A 84 16.40 -6.28 -16.64
CA ASN A 84 16.24 -7.71 -16.93
C ASN A 84 15.64 -8.49 -15.73
N ASP A 85 15.27 -7.81 -14.65
CA ASP A 85 14.68 -8.44 -13.48
C ASP A 85 13.16 -8.63 -13.63
N ALA A 86 12.64 -9.69 -13.02
CA ALA A 86 11.21 -10.01 -13.10
C ALA A 86 10.31 -8.91 -12.49
N HIS A 87 10.82 -8.12 -11.56
CA HIS A 87 10.07 -6.99 -10.99
C HIS A 87 9.80 -5.88 -12.02
N LYS A 88 10.68 -5.68 -13.00
CA LYS A 88 10.50 -4.62 -14.00
C LYS A 88 9.29 -4.85 -14.90
N VAL A 89 8.98 -6.12 -15.20
CA VAL A 89 7.94 -6.52 -16.17
C VAL A 89 6.63 -6.91 -15.48
N THR A 90 6.43 -6.56 -14.21
CA THR A 90 5.21 -6.94 -13.47
C THR A 90 3.93 -6.32 -14.03
N VAL A 91 4.05 -5.19 -14.72
CA VAL A 91 2.93 -4.54 -15.41
C VAL A 91 2.60 -5.24 -16.74
N ASP A 92 3.59 -5.85 -17.39
CA ASP A 92 3.43 -6.53 -18.69
C ASP A 92 2.43 -7.69 -18.58
N ALA A 93 2.37 -8.33 -17.41
CA ALA A 93 1.43 -9.42 -17.13
C ALA A 93 -0.05 -9.06 -17.35
N PHE A 94 -0.43 -7.79 -17.18
CA PHE A 94 -1.82 -7.33 -17.43
C PHE A 94 -2.17 -7.31 -18.92
N PHE A 95 -1.17 -7.24 -19.79
CA PHE A 95 -1.35 -7.26 -21.24
C PHE A 95 -1.22 -8.67 -21.82
N ASP A 96 -0.50 -9.57 -21.15
CA ASP A 96 -0.34 -10.97 -21.58
C ASP A 96 -1.63 -11.79 -21.42
N ASP A 97 -2.40 -11.56 -20.35
CA ASP A 97 -3.69 -12.23 -20.09
C ASP A 97 -4.74 -11.25 -19.53
N PRO A 98 -5.20 -10.27 -20.35
CA PRO A 98 -6.10 -9.22 -19.88
C PRO A 98 -7.39 -9.79 -19.28
N ALA A 99 -7.95 -10.85 -19.88
CA ALA A 99 -9.20 -11.44 -19.41
C ALA A 99 -9.12 -11.96 -17.96
N ALA A 100 -7.99 -12.57 -17.56
CA ALA A 100 -7.80 -13.03 -16.20
C ALA A 100 -7.72 -11.87 -15.20
N TYR A 101 -6.94 -10.83 -15.51
CA TYR A 101 -6.76 -9.67 -14.62
C TYR A 101 -8.00 -8.79 -14.54
N GLU A 102 -8.73 -8.57 -15.65
CA GLU A 102 -9.99 -7.85 -15.65
C GLU A 102 -11.04 -8.54 -14.77
N LYS A 103 -11.08 -9.89 -14.79
CA LYS A 103 -11.96 -10.67 -13.90
C LYS A 103 -11.59 -10.44 -12.44
N ILE A 104 -10.30 -10.52 -12.08
CA ILE A 104 -9.84 -10.26 -10.72
C ILE A 104 -10.18 -8.83 -10.30
N ALA A 105 -9.89 -7.84 -11.14
CA ALA A 105 -10.19 -6.43 -10.87
C ALA A 105 -11.68 -6.23 -10.57
N LYS A 106 -12.56 -6.75 -11.43
CA LYS A 106 -14.02 -6.65 -11.25
C LYS A 106 -14.49 -7.29 -9.95
N LEU A 107 -14.03 -8.49 -9.63
CA LEU A 107 -14.38 -9.18 -8.38
C LEU A 107 -13.80 -8.46 -7.15
N ALA A 108 -12.63 -7.83 -7.31
CA ALA A 108 -12.00 -6.97 -6.32
C ALA A 108 -12.59 -5.54 -6.30
N GLY A 109 -13.69 -5.27 -7.02
CA GLY A 109 -14.39 -3.98 -7.03
C GLY A 109 -13.57 -2.83 -7.62
N VAL A 110 -12.60 -3.15 -8.48
CA VAL A 110 -11.85 -2.20 -9.30
C VAL A 110 -12.45 -2.23 -10.70
N ASN A 111 -12.69 -1.06 -11.29
CA ASN A 111 -13.07 -0.98 -12.69
C ASN A 111 -11.91 -1.49 -13.55
N PRO A 112 -12.10 -2.49 -14.43
CA PRO A 112 -11.00 -3.02 -15.25
C PRO A 112 -10.26 -1.96 -16.07
N ALA A 113 -10.95 -0.92 -16.54
CA ALA A 113 -10.32 0.19 -17.27
C ALA A 113 -9.41 1.07 -16.39
N ASP A 114 -9.51 0.95 -15.07
CA ASP A 114 -8.73 1.71 -14.12
C ASP A 114 -7.60 0.88 -13.48
N MET A 115 -7.56 -0.45 -13.67
CA MET A 115 -6.69 -1.36 -12.88
C MET A 115 -5.19 -1.05 -12.95
N LEU A 116 -4.74 -0.40 -14.03
CA LEU A 116 -3.36 0.04 -14.24
C LEU A 116 -3.06 1.41 -13.63
N LYS A 117 -4.06 2.14 -13.14
CA LYS A 117 -3.84 3.44 -12.51
C LYS A 117 -3.15 3.26 -11.16
N GLY A 118 -2.20 4.13 -10.86
CA GLY A 118 -1.40 4.06 -9.63
C GLY A 118 -2.21 4.16 -8.32
N ASN A 119 -3.41 4.74 -8.37
CA ASN A 119 -4.33 4.83 -7.26
C ASN A 119 -5.13 3.53 -7.01
N GLN A 120 -4.96 2.50 -7.86
CA GLN A 120 -5.57 1.19 -7.66
C GLN A 120 -4.68 0.28 -6.81
N SER A 121 -5.34 -0.61 -6.06
CA SER A 121 -4.67 -1.61 -5.21
C SER A 121 -3.72 -2.52 -5.99
N CYS A 122 -4.05 -2.85 -7.25
CA CYS A 122 -3.24 -3.67 -8.15
C CYS A 122 -1.80 -3.13 -8.28
N MET A 123 -1.67 -1.81 -8.46
CA MET A 123 -0.39 -1.16 -8.70
C MET A 123 0.50 -1.04 -7.46
N THR A 124 -0.01 -1.37 -6.27
CA THR A 124 0.80 -1.45 -5.04
C THR A 124 1.86 -2.55 -5.13
N CYS A 125 1.61 -3.60 -5.94
CA CYS A 125 2.53 -4.74 -6.09
C CYS A 125 2.97 -4.99 -7.54
N HIS A 126 2.33 -4.37 -8.51
CA HIS A 126 2.66 -4.56 -9.93
C HIS A 126 3.33 -3.36 -10.57
N GLY A 127 3.49 -2.24 -9.86
CA GLY A 127 4.05 -1.04 -10.43
C GLY A 127 4.82 -0.18 -9.44
N THR A 128 5.45 0.86 -9.97
CA THR A 128 6.01 1.97 -9.18
C THR A 128 5.13 3.20 -9.34
N VAL A 129 4.33 3.48 -8.32
CA VAL A 129 3.44 4.64 -8.31
C VAL A 129 4.25 5.91 -8.01
N VAL A 130 4.47 6.73 -9.02
CA VAL A 130 5.14 8.03 -8.89
C VAL A 130 4.20 9.04 -8.24
N SER A 131 4.68 9.75 -7.23
CA SER A 131 3.87 10.72 -6.50
C SER A 131 3.41 11.86 -7.40
N GLY A 132 2.14 12.25 -7.29
CA GLY A 132 1.48 13.22 -8.17
C GLY A 132 1.05 12.65 -9.53
N LYS A 133 1.25 11.35 -9.77
CA LYS A 133 0.80 10.63 -10.97
C LYS A 133 -0.09 9.44 -10.64
N GLU A 134 -0.65 9.37 -9.44
CA GLU A 134 -1.44 8.24 -8.95
C GLU A 134 -2.67 7.97 -9.85
N ASN A 135 -3.26 9.01 -10.44
CA ASN A 135 -4.43 8.84 -11.32
C ASN A 135 -4.06 8.43 -12.76
N ARG A 136 -2.78 8.27 -13.08
CA ARG A 136 -2.28 7.86 -14.40
C ARG A 136 -1.97 6.37 -14.40
N GLU A 137 -1.97 5.79 -15.59
CA GLU A 137 -1.45 4.45 -15.81
C GLU A 137 0.02 4.38 -15.38
N VAL A 138 0.35 3.29 -14.70
CA VAL A 138 1.71 3.02 -14.24
C VAL A 138 2.44 2.28 -15.35
N GLU A 139 3.43 2.94 -15.94
CA GLU A 139 4.23 2.37 -17.04
C GLU A 139 5.40 1.52 -16.52
N GLU A 140 5.86 1.80 -15.31
CA GLU A 140 7.02 1.15 -14.72
C GLU A 140 6.56 0.07 -13.75
N GLY A 141 7.02 -1.16 -13.95
CA GLY A 141 6.86 -2.23 -12.99
C GLY A 141 7.48 -1.91 -11.63
N VAL A 142 7.58 -2.91 -10.77
CA VAL A 142 8.23 -2.76 -9.46
C VAL A 142 9.69 -2.34 -9.65
N SER A 143 10.06 -1.18 -9.08
CA SER A 143 11.37 -0.56 -9.27
C SER A 143 12.08 -0.26 -7.94
N CYS A 144 13.12 0.59 -7.99
CA CYS A 144 14.03 0.88 -6.89
C CYS A 144 13.30 1.28 -5.61
N GLU A 145 12.38 2.23 -5.69
CA GLU A 145 11.70 2.82 -4.53
C GLU A 145 10.63 1.90 -3.92
N SER A 146 10.17 0.89 -4.65
CA SER A 146 9.27 -0.14 -4.10
C SER A 146 9.96 -0.96 -3.00
N CYS A 147 11.29 -1.11 -3.09
CA CYS A 147 12.11 -1.80 -2.09
C CYS A 147 12.87 -0.83 -1.16
N HIS A 148 13.43 0.24 -1.72
CA HIS A 148 14.28 1.18 -0.98
C HIS A 148 13.50 2.32 -0.30
N GLY A 149 12.20 2.44 -0.55
CA GLY A 149 11.34 3.51 -0.02
C GLY A 149 11.30 4.74 -0.91
N ALA A 150 10.38 5.65 -0.62
CA ALA A 150 10.16 6.89 -1.38
C ALA A 150 11.40 7.82 -1.34
N GLY A 151 11.99 8.09 -2.51
CA GLY A 151 13.32 8.65 -2.66
C GLY A 151 13.45 10.14 -2.38
N SER A 152 12.36 10.91 -2.37
CA SER A 152 12.47 12.38 -2.29
C SER A 152 13.17 12.90 -1.04
N GLY A 153 13.12 12.16 0.07
CA GLY A 153 13.80 12.53 1.31
C GLY A 153 15.28 12.20 1.30
N TYR A 154 15.66 11.05 0.76
CA TYR A 154 17.01 10.51 0.92
C TYR A 154 17.88 10.55 -0.33
N LYS A 155 17.31 10.82 -1.52
CA LYS A 155 18.03 10.79 -2.81
C LYS A 155 19.31 11.62 -2.79
N ASP A 156 19.28 12.82 -2.25
CA ASP A 156 20.47 13.66 -2.22
C ASP A 156 21.37 13.34 -1.01
N PRO A 157 20.85 13.23 0.23
CA PRO A 157 21.71 13.04 1.38
C PRO A 157 22.30 11.64 1.53
N HIS A 158 21.77 10.60 0.88
CA HIS A 158 22.21 9.22 1.13
C HIS A 158 23.69 8.99 0.82
N SER A 159 24.29 9.78 -0.06
CA SER A 159 25.69 9.67 -0.47
C SER A 159 26.64 10.57 0.33
N GLU A 160 26.12 11.48 1.16
CA GLU A 160 26.93 12.43 1.95
C GLU A 160 27.92 11.72 2.90
N GLY A 161 29.17 12.18 2.93
CA GLY A 161 30.22 11.67 3.82
C GLY A 161 31.16 10.65 3.18
N ASP A 162 32.19 10.21 3.93
CA ASP A 162 33.21 9.28 3.42
C ASP A 162 32.61 7.88 3.14
N PRO A 163 32.67 7.37 1.90
CA PRO A 163 32.22 6.02 1.56
C PRO A 163 32.88 4.89 2.36
N LYS A 164 34.10 5.09 2.88
CA LYS A 164 34.80 4.09 3.72
C LYS A 164 34.08 3.79 5.03
N LEU A 165 33.21 4.70 5.48
CA LEU A 165 32.38 4.51 6.67
C LEU A 165 31.21 3.55 6.42
N GLY A 166 30.92 3.18 5.16
CA GLY A 166 29.86 2.25 4.82
C GLY A 166 28.51 2.68 5.42
N ARG A 167 27.93 1.82 6.27
CA ARG A 167 26.61 2.06 6.91
C ARG A 167 26.66 3.00 8.11
N THR A 168 27.83 3.34 8.65
CA THR A 168 27.94 4.37 9.69
C THR A 168 28.16 5.75 9.09
N ARG A 169 28.22 5.86 7.76
CA ARG A 169 28.34 7.14 7.04
C ARG A 169 27.19 8.07 7.43
N PRO A 170 27.45 9.36 7.77
CA PRO A 170 26.42 10.31 8.19
C PRO A 170 25.26 10.44 7.19
N GLY A 171 25.55 10.47 5.89
CA GLY A 171 24.53 10.51 4.84
C GLY A 171 23.63 9.27 4.82
N TYR A 172 24.19 8.08 5.07
CA TYR A 172 23.39 6.85 5.16
C TYR A 172 22.46 6.88 6.38
N VAL A 173 22.98 7.22 7.56
CA VAL A 173 22.18 7.33 8.79
C VAL A 173 21.11 8.42 8.68
N LYS A 174 21.40 9.52 7.99
CA LYS A 174 20.44 10.56 7.64
C LYS A 174 19.37 10.03 6.68
N ALA A 175 19.76 9.31 5.63
CA ALA A 175 18.84 8.71 4.67
C ALA A 175 17.83 7.74 5.31
N LEU A 176 18.25 6.92 6.28
CA LEU A 176 17.34 6.03 7.02
C LEU A 176 16.23 6.81 7.74
N ARG A 177 16.56 7.97 8.31
CA ARG A 177 15.57 8.88 8.94
C ARG A 177 14.69 9.61 7.93
N LEU A 178 15.08 9.61 6.65
CA LEU A 178 14.40 10.29 5.55
C LEU A 178 13.68 9.29 4.61
N GLY A 179 13.35 8.10 5.10
CA GLY A 179 12.51 7.13 4.40
C GLY A 179 13.26 6.05 3.61
N LEU A 180 14.60 5.99 3.68
CA LEU A 180 15.35 4.86 3.12
C LEU A 180 15.07 3.59 3.94
N VAL A 181 14.63 2.54 3.28
CA VAL A 181 14.42 1.24 3.91
C VAL A 181 15.77 0.54 4.10
N GLU A 182 16.06 0.11 5.33
CA GLU A 182 17.31 -0.58 5.67
C GLU A 182 17.26 -2.04 5.22
N LEU A 183 17.35 -2.32 3.90
CA LEU A 183 17.35 -3.69 3.38
C LEU A 183 18.58 -4.53 3.79
N ALA A 184 19.54 -3.93 4.48
CA ALA A 184 20.60 -4.63 5.19
C ALA A 184 20.09 -5.38 6.43
N ASN A 185 19.05 -4.84 7.08
CA ASN A 185 18.34 -5.48 8.17
C ASN A 185 17.43 -6.56 7.57
N LEU A 186 17.62 -7.81 8.01
CA LEU A 186 16.93 -8.95 7.39
C LEU A 186 15.43 -8.95 7.64
N ASP A 187 14.99 -8.44 8.80
CA ASP A 187 13.57 -8.32 9.12
C ASP A 187 12.90 -7.23 8.29
N GLN A 188 13.55 -6.06 8.13
CA GLN A 188 13.04 -5.01 7.24
C GLN A 188 13.01 -5.47 5.78
N ARG A 189 14.06 -6.17 5.32
CA ARG A 189 14.10 -6.76 3.97
C ARG A 189 12.94 -7.73 3.77
N ALA A 190 12.73 -8.66 4.71
CA ALA A 190 11.62 -9.61 4.64
C ALA A 190 10.26 -8.92 4.68
N ALA A 191 10.07 -7.94 5.56
CA ALA A 191 8.86 -7.13 5.65
C ALA A 191 8.54 -6.44 4.32
N THR A 192 9.55 -5.93 3.63
CA THR A 192 9.40 -5.37 2.28
C THR A 192 8.94 -6.41 1.27
N CYS A 193 9.55 -7.60 1.24
CA CYS A 193 9.20 -8.66 0.28
C CYS A 193 7.78 -9.21 0.49
N VAL A 194 7.37 -9.47 1.74
CA VAL A 194 6.06 -10.07 2.04
C VAL A 194 4.90 -9.13 1.72
N ARG A 195 5.14 -7.83 1.49
CA ARG A 195 4.08 -6.90 1.07
C ARG A 195 3.35 -7.40 -0.18
N CYS A 196 4.08 -8.05 -1.09
CA CYS A 196 3.55 -8.52 -2.37
C CYS A 196 3.69 -10.03 -2.58
N HIS A 197 4.70 -10.66 -2.00
CA HIS A 197 4.90 -12.11 -2.15
C HIS A 197 4.09 -12.97 -1.18
N TYR A 198 3.33 -12.34 -0.27
CA TYR A 198 2.40 -13.04 0.62
C TYR A 198 1.17 -12.15 0.86
N ILE A 199 0.07 -12.51 0.20
CA ILE A 199 -1.18 -11.74 0.17
C ILE A 199 -2.18 -12.37 1.13
N THR A 200 -2.64 -11.57 2.09
CA THR A 200 -3.68 -11.95 3.06
C THR A 200 -4.98 -11.16 2.85
N ASP A 201 -5.01 -10.27 1.85
CA ASP A 201 -6.20 -9.50 1.49
C ASP A 201 -7.30 -10.44 0.97
N GLN A 202 -8.35 -10.59 1.77
CA GLN A 202 -9.44 -11.53 1.50
C GLN A 202 -10.21 -11.18 0.22
N LYS A 203 -10.28 -9.91 -0.15
CA LYS A 203 -10.99 -9.45 -1.34
C LYS A 203 -10.22 -9.86 -2.61
N LEU A 204 -8.90 -9.67 -2.61
CA LEU A 204 -8.04 -10.11 -3.70
C LEU A 204 -8.03 -11.64 -3.82
N LEU A 205 -7.92 -12.35 -2.69
CA LEU A 205 -7.93 -13.81 -2.67
C LEU A 205 -9.27 -14.39 -3.15
N ALA A 206 -10.41 -13.83 -2.71
CA ALA A 206 -11.74 -14.22 -3.19
C ALA A 206 -11.93 -13.96 -4.70
N ALA A 207 -11.27 -12.93 -5.22
CA ALA A 207 -11.27 -12.58 -6.64
C ALA A 207 -10.42 -13.53 -7.50
N GLY A 208 -9.64 -14.43 -6.88
CA GLY A 208 -8.77 -15.39 -7.56
C GLY A 208 -7.31 -14.96 -7.68
N HIS A 209 -6.90 -13.90 -6.98
CA HIS A 209 -5.49 -13.53 -6.89
C HIS A 209 -4.69 -14.63 -6.14
N PRO A 210 -3.48 -15.00 -6.59
CA PRO A 210 -2.65 -15.95 -5.87
C PRO A 210 -2.23 -15.43 -4.48
N ASP A 211 -2.15 -16.32 -3.51
CA ASP A 211 -1.79 -15.96 -2.13
C ASP A 211 -0.28 -15.79 -1.90
N GLY A 212 0.54 -16.40 -2.76
CA GLY A 212 2.00 -16.42 -2.59
C GLY A 212 2.48 -17.34 -1.46
N ALA A 213 1.63 -18.17 -0.86
CA ALA A 213 2.02 -19.07 0.24
C ALA A 213 3.11 -20.08 -0.15
N ARG A 214 3.25 -20.35 -1.45
CA ARG A 214 4.30 -21.22 -2.03
C ARG A 214 5.51 -20.46 -2.57
N PHE A 215 5.61 -19.15 -2.32
CA PHE A 215 6.73 -18.35 -2.79
C PHE A 215 8.06 -18.86 -2.21
N ASN A 216 9.02 -19.13 -3.10
CA ASN A 216 10.35 -19.56 -2.69
C ASN A 216 11.22 -18.33 -2.40
N TYR A 217 11.16 -17.86 -1.15
CA TYR A 217 11.91 -16.68 -0.69
C TYR A 217 13.41 -16.76 -0.98
N ILE A 218 14.06 -17.90 -0.71
CA ILE A 218 15.51 -18.05 -0.92
C ILE A 218 15.88 -17.96 -2.40
N SER A 219 15.09 -18.59 -3.27
CA SER A 219 15.29 -18.51 -4.72
C SER A 219 15.09 -17.08 -5.23
N GLY A 220 14.03 -16.40 -4.77
CA GLY A 220 13.78 -14.99 -5.08
C GLY A 220 14.92 -14.10 -4.62
N LEU A 221 15.39 -14.28 -3.38
CA LEU A 221 16.50 -13.50 -2.83
C LEU A 221 17.79 -13.69 -3.61
N LYS A 222 18.12 -14.92 -4.06
CA LYS A 222 19.29 -15.16 -4.93
C LYS A 222 19.20 -14.45 -6.28
N LYS A 223 18.00 -14.28 -6.84
CA LYS A 223 17.80 -13.52 -8.08
C LYS A 223 17.99 -12.03 -7.84
N VAL A 224 17.38 -11.51 -6.76
CA VAL A 224 17.49 -10.10 -6.37
C VAL A 224 18.93 -9.74 -6.00
N ALA A 225 19.65 -10.57 -5.25
CA ALA A 225 21.00 -10.30 -4.78
C ALA A 225 22.04 -10.05 -5.89
N LYS A 226 21.72 -10.35 -7.15
CA LYS A 226 22.58 -10.05 -8.32
C LYS A 226 22.82 -8.54 -8.53
N HIS A 227 21.99 -7.67 -7.96
CA HIS A 227 22.22 -6.20 -8.02
C HIS A 227 23.18 -5.69 -6.93
N TRP A 228 23.56 -6.53 -5.97
CA TRP A 228 24.52 -6.17 -4.95
C TRP A 228 25.94 -6.28 -5.49
N GLN A 229 26.84 -5.45 -4.96
CA GLN A 229 28.26 -5.49 -5.30
C GLN A 229 29.01 -6.68 -4.64
N ARG A 230 28.27 -7.58 -3.99
CA ARG A 230 28.80 -8.80 -3.37
C ARG A 230 27.74 -9.92 -3.45
N PRO A 231 28.16 -11.19 -3.44
CA PRO A 231 27.20 -12.28 -3.27
C PRO A 231 26.49 -12.21 -1.90
N PRO A 232 25.28 -12.76 -1.80
CA PRO A 232 24.61 -12.95 -0.51
C PRO A 232 25.41 -13.93 0.35
N ASP A 233 25.55 -13.66 1.64
CA ASP A 233 26.13 -14.61 2.58
C ASP A 233 25.09 -15.64 3.09
N GLN A 234 25.54 -16.67 3.81
CA GLN A 234 24.64 -17.72 4.32
C GLN A 234 23.62 -17.20 5.33
N ASN A 235 23.97 -16.18 6.12
CA ASN A 235 23.07 -15.60 7.11
C ASN A 235 21.98 -14.75 6.44
N GLU A 236 22.23 -14.25 5.24
CA GLU A 236 21.21 -13.60 4.40
C GLU A 236 20.28 -14.59 3.71
N LEU A 237 20.74 -15.83 3.45
CA LEU A 237 19.98 -16.88 2.76
C LEU A 237 19.19 -17.77 3.74
N THR A 238 18.48 -17.15 4.67
CA THR A 238 17.63 -17.83 5.65
C THR A 238 16.16 -17.45 5.50
N LYS A 239 15.26 -18.40 5.76
CA LYS A 239 13.81 -18.17 5.69
C LYS A 239 13.23 -17.48 6.91
N ALA A 240 13.93 -17.53 8.06
CA ALA A 240 13.37 -17.12 9.34
C ALA A 240 12.82 -15.67 9.35
N PRO A 241 13.50 -14.65 8.78
CA PRO A 241 12.93 -13.30 8.68
C PRO A 241 11.65 -13.24 7.85
N PHE A 242 11.60 -13.99 6.74
CA PHE A 242 10.42 -14.06 5.87
C PHE A 242 9.25 -14.76 6.57
N GLU A 243 9.52 -15.86 7.27
CA GLU A 243 8.52 -16.58 8.08
C GLU A 243 7.97 -15.70 9.20
N ARG A 244 8.83 -14.94 9.91
CA ARG A 244 8.39 -13.93 10.89
C ARG A 244 7.48 -12.88 10.26
N ALA A 245 7.86 -12.36 9.08
CA ALA A 245 7.08 -11.35 8.38
C ALA A 245 5.73 -11.89 7.86
N MET A 246 5.68 -13.15 7.41
CA MET A 246 4.41 -13.83 7.07
C MET A 246 3.53 -14.03 8.31
N ASN A 247 4.11 -14.50 9.41
CA ASN A 247 3.39 -14.70 10.67
C ASN A 247 2.81 -13.39 11.20
N ALA A 248 3.55 -12.28 11.08
CA ALA A 248 3.07 -10.95 11.44
C ALA A 248 1.91 -10.46 10.56
N LYS A 249 1.85 -10.89 9.30
CA LYS A 249 0.71 -10.63 8.39
C LYS A 249 -0.52 -11.50 8.67
N GLY A 250 -0.34 -12.61 9.39
CA GLY A 250 -1.40 -13.57 9.69
C GLY A 250 -1.60 -14.63 8.60
N PRO A 251 -2.49 -15.60 8.83
CA PRO A 251 -2.73 -16.70 7.90
C PRO A 251 -3.46 -16.24 6.64
N VAL A 252 -3.20 -16.91 5.51
CA VAL A 252 -4.10 -16.91 4.36
C VAL A 252 -5.36 -17.64 4.79
N MET A 253 -6.44 -16.90 5.03
CA MET A 253 -7.73 -17.54 5.29
C MET A 253 -8.23 -18.18 3.99
N ALA A 254 -8.72 -19.41 4.06
CA ALA A 254 -9.35 -20.07 2.93
C ALA A 254 -10.61 -19.31 2.55
N VAL A 255 -10.56 -18.57 1.44
CA VAL A 255 -11.73 -17.90 0.89
C VAL A 255 -12.39 -18.87 -0.07
N ALA A 256 -13.66 -19.20 0.16
CA ALA A 256 -14.44 -19.88 -0.86
C ALA A 256 -14.39 -19.00 -2.11
N ALA A 257 -13.86 -19.54 -3.21
CA ALA A 257 -13.76 -18.81 -4.47
C ALA A 257 -15.13 -18.21 -4.79
N ALA A 258 -15.18 -16.91 -5.13
CA ALA A 258 -16.43 -16.28 -5.51
C ALA A 258 -17.10 -17.11 -6.61
N ALA A 259 -18.31 -17.59 -6.35
CA ALA A 259 -19.08 -18.34 -7.32
C ALA A 259 -19.16 -17.49 -8.61
N PRO A 260 -18.97 -18.08 -9.80
CA PRO A 260 -19.11 -17.34 -11.04
C PRO A 260 -20.47 -16.66 -11.04
N ALA A 261 -20.50 -15.36 -11.35
CA ALA A 261 -21.76 -14.64 -11.51
C ALA A 261 -22.65 -15.44 -12.47
N ALA A 262 -23.88 -15.73 -12.04
CA ALA A 262 -24.84 -16.48 -12.85
C ALA A 262 -24.90 -15.86 -14.26
N PRO A 263 -24.92 -16.68 -15.33
CA PRO A 263 -25.02 -16.16 -16.68
C PRO A 263 -26.25 -15.25 -16.75
N ARG A 264 -26.03 -13.98 -17.14
CA ARG A 264 -27.16 -13.11 -17.50
C ARG A 264 -27.94 -13.83 -18.58
N ALA A 265 -29.26 -13.97 -18.36
CA ALA A 265 -30.17 -14.51 -19.35
C ALA A 265 -29.90 -13.83 -20.69
N ALA A 266 -29.64 -14.65 -21.71
CA ALA A 266 -29.32 -14.19 -23.05
C ALA A 266 -30.41 -13.24 -23.53
N ALA A 267 -30.03 -12.00 -23.84
CA ALA A 267 -30.86 -11.13 -24.63
C ALA A 267 -30.96 -11.74 -26.04
N ASP A 268 -32.20 -11.88 -26.48
CA ASP A 268 -32.68 -12.46 -27.74
C ASP A 268 -31.77 -12.11 -28.93
N GLN A 269 -31.00 -13.10 -29.40
CA GLN A 269 -30.25 -12.99 -30.65
C GLN A 269 -31.22 -13.28 -31.81
N ARG A 270 -31.63 -12.23 -32.51
CA ARG A 270 -32.22 -12.39 -33.85
C ARG A 270 -31.19 -13.08 -34.75
N ALA A 271 -31.63 -14.18 -35.37
CA ALA A 271 -30.84 -15.07 -36.19
C ALA A 271 -30.19 -14.34 -37.38
N ASN A 272 -28.87 -14.55 -37.56
CA ASN A 272 -28.20 -14.30 -38.84
C ASN A 272 -28.46 -15.46 -39.81
N PRO A 273 -28.64 -15.20 -41.12
CA PRO A 273 -28.82 -16.24 -42.12
C PRO A 273 -27.50 -17.01 -42.41
N PRO A 274 -27.59 -18.22 -43.00
CA PRO A 274 -26.46 -19.15 -43.07
C PRO A 274 -25.39 -18.74 -44.09
N ALA A 275 -24.13 -19.05 -43.77
CA ALA A 275 -22.98 -18.83 -44.62
C ALA A 275 -23.06 -19.65 -45.91
N THR A 276 -22.86 -19.00 -47.06
CA THR A 276 -22.68 -19.67 -48.36
C THR A 276 -21.21 -20.05 -48.53
N ASN A 277 -20.97 -21.33 -48.82
CA ASN A 277 -19.65 -21.84 -49.19
C ASN A 277 -19.33 -21.43 -50.63
N ALA A 278 -18.39 -20.49 -50.81
CA ALA A 278 -17.74 -20.24 -52.08
C ALA A 278 -16.22 -20.39 -51.89
N ALA A 279 -15.62 -21.28 -52.68
CA ALA A 279 -14.19 -21.56 -52.66
C ALA A 279 -13.36 -20.35 -53.14
N PRO A 280 -12.18 -20.07 -52.54
CA PRO A 280 -11.30 -19.03 -53.06
C PRO A 280 -10.63 -19.47 -54.36
N ALA A 281 -10.67 -18.59 -55.37
CA ALA A 281 -9.95 -18.74 -56.63
C ALA A 281 -8.42 -18.64 -56.44
N LYS A 282 -7.67 -19.36 -57.29
CA LYS A 282 -6.20 -19.37 -57.31
C LYS A 282 -5.63 -17.98 -57.64
N PRO A 283 -4.54 -17.54 -56.99
CA PRO A 283 -3.83 -16.34 -57.40
C PRO A 283 -2.89 -16.61 -58.59
N GLU A 284 -3.05 -15.83 -59.67
CA GLU A 284 -2.06 -15.70 -60.74
C GLU A 284 -0.83 -14.92 -60.27
N LYS A 285 0.34 -15.33 -60.75
CA LYS A 285 1.66 -14.73 -60.47
C LYS A 285 1.87 -13.44 -61.29
N MET A 286 2.32 -12.39 -60.62
CA MET A 286 3.04 -11.24 -61.21
C MET A 286 4.28 -10.90 -60.37
N PRO A 287 5.29 -10.22 -60.95
CA PRO A 287 6.70 -10.48 -60.66
C PRO A 287 7.27 -9.78 -59.43
N ALA A 288 8.35 -10.35 -58.91
CA ALA A 288 9.13 -9.87 -57.78
C ALA A 288 9.73 -8.48 -58.04
N ALA A 289 9.41 -7.52 -57.16
CA ALA A 289 10.17 -6.30 -56.97
C ALA A 289 10.86 -6.37 -55.59
N ALA A 290 12.18 -6.11 -55.58
CA ALA A 290 13.03 -6.20 -54.42
C ALA A 290 12.61 -5.21 -53.31
N MET A 291 12.49 -5.72 -52.08
CA MET A 291 12.31 -4.92 -50.87
C MET A 291 13.61 -4.18 -50.52
N ALA A 292 13.54 -2.85 -50.45
CA ALA A 292 14.53 -2.01 -49.79
C ALA A 292 14.28 -1.99 -48.27
N PRO A 293 15.34 -1.92 -47.43
CA PRO A 293 15.21 -1.95 -45.98
C PRO A 293 14.68 -0.62 -45.39
N PRO A 294 14.01 -0.64 -44.23
CA PRO A 294 13.55 0.58 -43.56
C PRO A 294 14.72 1.40 -43.01
N ALA A 295 14.61 2.72 -43.19
CA ALA A 295 15.64 3.70 -42.87
C ALA A 295 15.95 3.82 -41.36
N ALA A 296 17.24 3.96 -41.06
CA ALA A 296 17.80 4.15 -39.74
C ALA A 296 17.49 5.55 -39.16
N ALA A 297 17.24 5.61 -37.85
CA ALA A 297 17.23 6.85 -37.08
C ALA A 297 18.64 7.49 -37.06
N PRO A 298 18.78 8.82 -37.23
CA PRO A 298 20.11 9.42 -37.25
C PRO A 298 20.68 9.55 -35.83
N ALA A 299 21.87 8.97 -35.67
CA ALA A 299 22.79 9.23 -34.57
C ALA A 299 23.22 10.71 -34.57
N ARG A 300 23.31 11.33 -33.39
CA ARG A 300 23.99 12.62 -33.22
C ARG A 300 25.36 12.38 -32.58
N MET A 301 26.40 12.60 -33.39
CA MET A 301 27.79 12.72 -32.95
C MET A 301 28.00 14.03 -32.21
N ALA A 302 28.91 13.97 -31.23
CA ALA A 302 29.43 15.09 -30.46
C ALA A 302 30.15 16.13 -31.33
N ALA A 303 30.00 17.41 -30.98
CA ALA A 303 30.90 18.49 -31.38
C ALA A 303 31.12 19.43 -30.18
N ASN A 304 32.39 19.58 -29.80
CA ASN A 304 32.89 20.60 -28.88
C ASN A 304 33.00 21.95 -29.61
N ALA A 305 32.42 23.03 -29.05
CA ALA A 305 32.88 24.43 -29.16
C ALA A 305 31.98 25.36 -28.30
N PRO A 306 32.50 26.49 -27.77
CA PRO A 306 31.96 27.15 -26.58
C PRO A 306 30.82 28.12 -26.93
N MET A 307 29.80 28.21 -26.07
CA MET A 307 28.78 29.26 -26.18
C MET A 307 28.99 30.32 -25.10
N ASN A 308 29.26 31.53 -25.58
CA ASN A 308 29.22 32.80 -24.84
C ASN A 308 27.87 33.02 -24.16
N LEU A 309 27.93 33.57 -22.94
CA LEU A 309 26.80 34.15 -22.21
C LEU A 309 26.24 35.37 -22.97
N PRO A 310 24.92 35.45 -23.23
CA PRO A 310 24.29 36.71 -23.55
C PRO A 310 23.92 37.49 -22.28
N ALA A 311 24.09 38.81 -22.38
CA ALA A 311 23.79 39.80 -21.35
C ALA A 311 22.29 39.86 -20.98
N ALA A 312 22.04 40.37 -19.78
CA ALA A 312 20.76 40.46 -19.10
C ALA A 312 19.62 41.09 -19.93
N ALA A 313 18.43 40.49 -19.84
CA ALA A 313 17.15 41.04 -20.29
C ALA A 313 16.43 41.76 -19.12
N PRO A 314 15.55 42.75 -19.40
CA PRO A 314 15.09 43.73 -18.43
C PRO A 314 14.01 43.19 -17.48
N GLU A 315 13.91 43.82 -16.29
CA GLU A 315 12.93 43.54 -15.24
C GLU A 315 11.50 43.49 -15.77
N ALA A 316 10.88 42.31 -15.65
CA ALA A 316 9.46 42.11 -15.88
C ALA A 316 8.67 42.51 -14.63
N ALA A 317 7.71 43.41 -14.80
CA ALA A 317 6.75 43.83 -13.80
C ALA A 317 6.00 42.63 -13.18
N LEU A 318 5.91 42.63 -11.85
CA LEU A 318 5.18 41.67 -11.03
C LEU A 318 3.69 41.67 -11.37
N LEU A 319 3.18 40.55 -11.89
CA LEU A 319 1.75 40.24 -11.91
C LEU A 319 1.32 39.78 -10.50
N PRO A 320 0.15 40.19 -9.99
CA PRO A 320 -0.34 39.75 -8.68
C PRO A 320 -0.66 38.25 -8.69
N ALA A 321 -0.31 37.59 -7.59
CA ALA A 321 -0.54 36.17 -7.35
C ALA A 321 -2.04 35.78 -7.45
N PRO A 322 -2.36 34.54 -7.87
CA PRO A 322 -3.73 34.06 -7.86
C PRO A 322 -4.26 34.01 -6.42
N VAL A 323 -5.47 34.52 -6.21
CA VAL A 323 -6.18 34.46 -4.93
C VAL A 323 -6.52 33.00 -4.65
N GLU A 324 -5.79 32.38 -3.72
CA GLU A 324 -6.20 31.13 -3.08
C GLU A 324 -7.53 31.38 -2.35
N THR A 325 -8.63 30.91 -2.93
CA THR A 325 -9.86 30.68 -2.17
C THR A 325 -9.59 29.52 -1.21
N THR A 326 -9.00 29.88 -0.06
CA THR A 326 -8.87 28.98 1.08
C THR A 326 -10.28 28.58 1.49
N ARG A 327 -10.74 27.40 1.07
CA ARG A 327 -11.99 26.83 1.54
C ARG A 327 -11.77 26.48 3.00
N VAL A 328 -12.12 27.41 3.89
CA VAL A 328 -12.12 27.18 5.34
C VAL A 328 -12.99 25.95 5.59
N MET A 329 -12.37 24.81 5.88
CA MET A 329 -13.09 23.64 6.37
C MET A 329 -13.58 24.00 7.76
N LEU A 330 -14.84 24.48 7.85
CA LEU A 330 -15.48 24.66 9.15
C LEU A 330 -15.44 23.31 9.90
N PRO A 331 -15.15 23.31 11.20
CA PRO A 331 -15.10 22.09 11.99
C PRO A 331 -16.45 21.38 11.90
N LEU A 332 -16.42 20.13 11.44
CA LEU A 332 -17.61 19.32 11.28
C LEU A 332 -18.15 18.92 12.66
N THR A 333 -19.21 19.57 13.10
CA THR A 333 -19.88 19.22 14.35
C THR A 333 -20.80 18.02 14.10
N LEU A 334 -20.43 16.87 14.65
CA LEU A 334 -21.23 15.66 14.62
C LEU A 334 -21.77 15.35 16.03
N PRO A 335 -22.94 14.69 16.13
CA PRO A 335 -23.40 14.18 17.42
C PRO A 335 -22.36 13.24 18.04
N PRO A 336 -22.36 13.04 19.37
CA PRO A 336 -21.46 12.09 20.01
C PRO A 336 -21.64 10.68 19.43
N PHE A 337 -20.54 9.93 19.40
CA PHE A 337 -20.61 8.53 18.96
C PHE A 337 -21.47 7.73 19.95
N PRO A 338 -22.42 6.89 19.50
CA PRO A 338 -23.24 6.10 20.40
C PRO A 338 -22.38 5.22 21.29
N ALA A 339 -22.75 5.09 22.58
CA ALA A 339 -22.10 4.14 23.47
C ALA A 339 -22.32 2.71 22.92
N VAL A 340 -21.24 1.95 22.80
CA VAL A 340 -21.28 0.54 22.41
C VAL A 340 -21.20 -0.27 23.70
N SER A 341 -22.20 -1.11 23.95
CA SER A 341 -22.17 -2.05 25.07
C SER A 341 -21.08 -3.11 24.87
N ASP A 342 -20.48 -3.60 25.96
CA ASP A 342 -19.56 -4.74 25.92
C ASP A 342 -20.24 -6.04 25.44
N THR A 343 -21.58 -6.05 25.38
CA THR A 343 -22.40 -7.14 24.85
C THR A 343 -22.89 -6.91 23.43
N ALA A 344 -22.45 -5.84 22.75
CA ALA A 344 -22.91 -5.52 21.40
C ALA A 344 -22.43 -6.59 20.40
N SER A 345 -23.36 -7.07 19.57
CA SER A 345 -23.06 -7.97 18.47
C SER A 345 -22.26 -7.26 17.36
N LEU A 346 -21.53 -8.04 16.57
CA LEU A 346 -20.81 -7.50 15.41
C LEU A 346 -21.73 -6.74 14.45
N GLY A 347 -22.97 -7.20 14.26
CA GLY A 347 -23.96 -6.53 13.42
C GLY A 347 -24.34 -5.14 13.93
N GLU A 348 -24.50 -4.99 15.25
CA GLU A 348 -24.80 -3.70 15.88
C GLU A 348 -23.62 -2.73 15.76
N ILE A 349 -22.40 -3.22 15.96
CA ILE A 349 -21.17 -2.41 15.80
C ILE A 349 -21.04 -1.91 14.36
N LEU A 350 -21.22 -2.80 13.37
CA LEU A 350 -21.14 -2.44 11.96
C LEU A 350 -22.24 -1.45 11.55
N LEU A 351 -23.44 -1.56 12.12
CA LEU A 351 -24.52 -0.62 11.87
C LEU A 351 -24.22 0.78 12.43
N ILE A 352 -23.61 0.86 13.62
CA ILE A 352 -23.19 2.13 14.22
C ILE A 352 -22.12 2.80 13.35
N VAL A 353 -21.12 2.04 12.89
CA VAL A 353 -20.06 2.55 12.00
C VAL A 353 -20.65 3.01 10.66
N LYS A 354 -21.54 2.22 10.04
CA LYS A 354 -22.21 2.58 8.79
C LYS A 354 -22.95 3.91 8.91
N ARG A 355 -23.77 4.08 9.95
CA ARG A 355 -24.51 5.34 10.20
C ARG A 355 -23.59 6.53 10.39
N ARG A 356 -22.43 6.33 11.03
CA ARG A 356 -21.43 7.40 11.21
C ARG A 356 -20.81 7.83 9.87
N LEU A 357 -20.51 6.87 9.00
CA LEU A 357 -19.98 7.14 7.66
C LEU A 357 -21.02 7.84 6.78
N GLU A 358 -22.30 7.45 6.85
CA GLU A 358 -23.39 8.12 6.14
C GLU A 358 -23.55 9.59 6.59
N LEU A 359 -23.47 9.86 7.89
CA LEU A 359 -23.51 11.23 8.42
C LEU A 359 -22.32 12.08 7.97
N LEU A 360 -21.13 11.48 7.86
CA LEU A 360 -19.95 12.14 7.32
C LEU A 360 -20.18 12.51 5.85
N TYR A 361 -20.59 11.54 5.03
CA TYR A 361 -20.88 11.71 3.61
C TYR A 361 -21.89 12.85 3.35
N GLN A 362 -23.02 12.82 4.07
CA GLN A 362 -24.07 13.85 3.97
C GLN A 362 -23.57 15.26 4.32
N ARG A 363 -22.61 15.37 5.25
CA ARG A 363 -22.12 16.66 5.73
C ARG A 363 -20.92 17.19 4.93
N THR A 364 -20.16 16.32 4.28
CA THR A 364 -18.99 16.69 3.47
C THR A 364 -19.30 16.83 1.98
N GLY A 365 -20.45 16.32 1.51
CA GLY A 365 -20.92 16.51 0.13
C GLY A 365 -20.00 15.94 -0.94
N GLN A 366 -19.19 14.94 -0.59
CA GLN A 366 -18.58 14.01 -1.53
C GLN A 366 -19.48 12.81 -1.63
#